data_AF-A0A3B3SJI2-F1
#
_entry.id   AF-A0A3B3SJI2-F1
#
_cell.length_a   1.000
_cell.length_b   1.000
_cell.length_c   1.000
_cell.angle_alpha   90.00
_cell.angle_beta   90.00
_cell.angle_gamma   90.00
#
_symmetry.space_group_name_H-M   'P 1'
#
loop_
_entity.id
_entity.type
_entity.pdbx_description
1 polymer ?
#
loop_
_entity_poly.entity_id
_entity_poly.type
_entity_poly.pdbx_seq_one_letter_code
_entity_poly.pdbx_strand_id
1 'polypeptide(L)'
;MKLLFGSLCVFLALAMNHDSSHAGDHDHHKDDHHADKLDRCDGIEFDAITVDEKGIPYFFKGDHLWKGFYAHAELSNATFHELDDQHHLGHVDAAFRIDEHGDQYHDHVLFFMDDKVFIYDDHNLEKGFPKEIRGVFPGIPSHLDAAVECPKDECETDSVLFFKGEYQYA
;
A
#
# COMPACT_ATOMS: atom_id res chain seq x y z
N MET A 1 5.69 28.69 -34.35
CA MET A 1 5.79 30.16 -34.22
C MET A 1 4.67 30.59 -33.27
N LYS A 2 4.89 31.08 -32.05
CA LYS A 2 5.80 32.13 -31.60
C LYS A 2 6.40 31.78 -30.22
N LEU A 3 7.71 31.91 -30.14
CA LEU A 3 8.49 32.06 -28.91
C LEU A 3 8.32 33.50 -28.41
N LEU A 4 8.12 33.71 -27.12
CA LEU A 4 8.36 35.00 -26.49
C LEU A 4 9.24 34.81 -25.27
N PHE A 5 10.30 35.60 -25.30
CA PHE A 5 11.47 35.63 -24.44
C PHE A 5 11.18 36.29 -23.10
N GLY A 6 11.85 35.77 -22.06
CA GLY A 6 12.73 36.59 -21.23
C GLY A 6 12.08 37.44 -20.15
N SER A 7 12.27 37.02 -18.90
CA SER A 7 12.81 37.92 -17.89
C SER A 7 13.65 37.15 -16.88
N LEU A 8 14.97 37.31 -17.00
CA LEU A 8 15.98 36.78 -16.10
C LEU A 8 16.15 37.81 -14.97
N CYS A 9 15.51 37.60 -13.82
CA CYS A 9 15.77 38.40 -12.62
C CYS A 9 16.98 37.84 -11.88
N VAL A 10 18.15 38.38 -12.18
CA VAL A 10 19.36 38.25 -11.37
C VAL A 10 19.21 39.19 -10.16
N PHE A 11 18.97 38.64 -8.97
CA PHE A 11 19.14 39.40 -7.72
C PHE A 11 20.47 39.04 -7.07
N LEU A 12 21.28 40.09 -6.95
CA LEU A 12 22.62 40.15 -6.39
C LEU A 12 22.58 39.87 -4.89
N ALA A 13 23.45 38.97 -4.43
CA ALA A 13 23.67 38.64 -3.03
C ALA A 13 24.25 39.82 -2.24
N LEU A 14 23.69 40.09 -1.06
CA LEU A 14 24.39 40.78 0.03
C LEU A 14 24.55 39.81 1.19
N ALA A 15 25.79 39.34 1.39
CA ALA A 15 26.18 38.61 2.58
C ALA A 15 26.38 39.60 3.74
N MET A 16 25.66 39.39 4.85
CA MET A 16 25.97 39.99 6.14
C MET A 16 26.52 38.86 7.02
N ASN A 17 27.83 38.89 7.27
CA ASN A 17 28.48 38.04 8.27
C ASN A 17 28.04 38.51 9.66
N HIS A 18 27.43 37.61 10.44
CA HIS A 18 27.35 37.76 11.89
C HIS A 18 27.95 36.50 12.51
N ASP A 19 29.16 36.64 13.04
CA ASP A 19 29.79 35.65 13.91
C ASP A 19 29.01 35.61 15.23
N SER A 20 28.40 34.45 15.50
CA SER A 20 27.91 34.08 16.83
C SER A 20 28.33 32.65 17.10
N SER A 21 29.48 32.50 17.76
CA SER A 21 29.95 31.24 18.30
C SER A 21 29.02 30.74 19.41
N HIS A 22 28.27 29.68 19.17
CA HIS A 22 27.75 28.82 20.25
C HIS A 22 27.90 27.35 19.87
N ALA A 23 28.58 26.64 20.77
CA ALA A 23 28.91 25.25 20.70
C ALA A 23 27.73 24.36 21.14
N GLY A 24 27.56 23.25 20.44
CA GLY A 24 26.87 22.03 20.91
C GLY A 24 25.34 22.09 20.93
N ASP A 25 24.71 21.45 19.96
CA ASP A 25 24.02 20.17 20.19
C ASP A 25 23.71 19.51 18.83
N HIS A 26 23.91 18.20 18.73
CA HIS A 26 23.55 17.42 17.55
C HIS A 26 22.08 17.07 17.66
N ASP A 27 21.21 17.99 17.26
CA ASP A 27 19.78 17.68 17.14
C ASP A 27 19.53 17.12 15.74
N HIS A 28 19.49 15.79 15.66
CA HIS A 28 18.86 15.09 14.54
C HIS A 28 17.37 15.43 14.59
N HIS A 29 16.98 16.51 13.91
CA HIS A 29 15.60 16.70 13.48
C HIS A 29 15.21 15.47 12.65
N LYS A 30 14.57 14.51 13.32
CA LYS A 30 13.63 13.61 12.65
C LYS A 30 12.54 14.50 12.10
N ASP A 31 12.37 14.44 10.79
CA ASP A 31 11.24 15.04 10.09
C ASP A 31 9.94 14.31 10.50
N ASP A 32 9.48 14.53 11.73
CA ASP A 32 8.20 14.02 12.28
C ASP A 32 7.03 14.94 11.87
N HIS A 33 7.02 15.42 10.62
CA HIS A 33 6.06 16.41 10.14
C HIS A 33 5.42 16.06 8.79
N HIS A 34 4.97 14.81 8.62
CA HIS A 34 3.89 14.49 7.67
C HIS A 34 2.84 13.51 8.22
N ALA A 35 2.87 13.17 9.51
CA ALA A 35 1.73 12.57 10.20
C ALA A 35 0.66 13.65 10.51
N ASP A 36 0.22 14.38 9.48
CA ASP A 36 -1.16 14.85 9.52
C ASP A 36 -1.99 13.58 9.67
N LYS A 37 -2.61 13.42 10.82
CA LYS A 37 -3.41 12.26 11.22
C LYS A 37 -4.39 11.96 10.09
N LEU A 38 -4.06 11.00 9.21
CA LEU A 38 -4.85 10.64 8.04
C LEU A 38 -6.29 10.41 8.49
N ASP A 39 -7.20 11.28 8.07
CA ASP A 39 -8.63 11.14 8.33
C ASP A 39 -9.29 10.50 7.11
N ARG A 40 -9.89 9.34 7.33
CA ARG A 40 -10.64 8.62 6.28
C ARG A 40 -11.86 9.40 5.78
N CYS A 41 -12.32 10.40 6.54
CA CYS A 41 -13.43 11.26 6.16
C CYS A 41 -13.02 12.41 5.22
N ASP A 42 -11.72 12.65 5.02
CA ASP A 42 -11.21 13.78 4.23
C ASP A 42 -11.08 13.45 2.73
N GLY A 43 -11.94 12.55 2.23
CA GLY A 43 -11.94 12.15 0.81
C GLY A 43 -10.74 11.30 0.42
N ILE A 44 -10.26 10.46 1.34
CA ILE A 44 -9.14 9.55 1.08
C ILE A 44 -9.51 8.53 0.00
N GLU A 45 -8.57 8.25 -0.89
CA GLU A 45 -8.63 7.15 -1.84
C GLU A 45 -7.80 6.01 -1.26
N PHE A 46 -8.42 4.89 -0.92
CA PHE A 46 -7.70 3.71 -0.43
C PHE A 46 -6.99 2.99 -1.57
N ASP A 47 -5.85 2.40 -1.26
CA ASP A 47 -5.04 1.68 -2.23
C ASP A 47 -5.56 0.25 -2.38
N ALA A 48 -5.92 -0.40 -1.27
CA ALA A 48 -6.52 -1.72 -1.29
C ALA A 48 -7.54 -1.89 -0.15
N ILE A 49 -8.52 -2.77 -0.37
CA ILE A 49 -9.55 -3.12 0.62
C ILE A 49 -9.75 -4.63 0.58
N THR A 50 -9.79 -5.26 1.76
CA THR A 50 -10.14 -6.68 1.91
C THR A 50 -10.86 -6.90 3.24
N VAL A 51 -11.18 -8.14 3.58
CA VAL A 51 -11.60 -8.57 4.91
C VAL A 51 -10.54 -9.50 5.50
N ASP A 52 -10.42 -9.53 6.82
CA ASP A 52 -9.62 -10.54 7.51
C ASP A 52 -10.40 -11.85 7.69
N GLU A 53 -9.78 -12.87 8.26
CA GLU A 53 -10.37 -14.19 8.54
C GLU A 53 -11.62 -14.11 9.45
N LYS A 54 -11.77 -13.03 10.21
CA LYS A 54 -12.94 -12.76 11.07
C LYS A 54 -14.00 -11.89 10.39
N GLY A 55 -13.80 -11.51 9.12
CA GLY A 55 -14.71 -10.67 8.36
C GLY A 55 -14.61 -9.17 8.69
N ILE A 56 -13.56 -8.74 9.40
CA ILE A 56 -13.32 -7.32 9.68
C ILE A 56 -12.70 -6.68 8.44
N PRO A 57 -13.28 -5.60 7.89
CA PRO A 57 -12.74 -4.97 6.70
C PRO A 57 -11.46 -4.22 7.01
N TYR A 58 -10.43 -4.41 6.19
CA TYR A 58 -9.14 -3.74 6.24
C TYR A 58 -9.07 -2.75 5.09
N PHE A 59 -8.71 -1.51 5.40
CA PHE A 59 -8.53 -0.44 4.41
C PHE A 59 -7.08 0.01 4.45
N PHE A 60 -6.37 -0.08 3.33
CA PHE A 60 -4.95 0.27 3.22
C PHE A 60 -4.76 1.64 2.55
N LYS A 61 -3.87 2.48 3.09
CA LYS A 61 -3.37 3.69 2.42
C LYS A 61 -1.91 3.93 2.77
N GLY A 62 -1.02 3.88 1.78
CA GLY A 62 0.41 3.98 1.98
C GLY A 62 0.88 2.90 2.96
N ASP A 63 1.54 3.34 4.02
CA ASP A 63 2.00 2.52 5.15
C ASP A 63 0.94 2.38 6.27
N HIS A 64 -0.29 2.86 6.07
CA HIS A 64 -1.35 2.84 7.07
C HIS A 64 -2.44 1.79 6.79
N LEU A 65 -2.99 1.25 7.86
CA LEU A 65 -4.11 0.32 7.90
C LEU A 65 -5.21 0.84 8.84
N TRP A 66 -6.46 0.76 8.40
CA TRP A 66 -7.63 0.90 9.26
C TRP A 66 -8.32 -0.46 9.40
N LYS A 67 -8.47 -0.94 10.64
CA LYS A 67 -9.19 -2.17 10.98
C LYS A 67 -10.64 -1.87 11.32
N GLY A 68 -11.55 -2.24 10.43
CA GLY A 68 -12.97 -1.93 10.57
C GLY A 68 -13.32 -0.47 10.27
N PHE A 69 -14.60 -0.14 10.46
CA PHE A 69 -15.14 1.18 10.10
C PHE A 69 -14.78 2.30 11.09
N TYR A 70 -14.37 1.96 12.33
CA TYR A 70 -14.26 2.94 13.42
C TYR A 70 -12.87 3.06 14.05
N ALA A 71 -11.95 2.12 13.80
CA ALA A 71 -10.61 2.21 14.37
C ALA A 71 -9.84 3.42 13.81
N HIS A 72 -8.83 3.89 14.54
CA HIS A 72 -7.89 4.85 13.97
C HIS A 72 -6.92 4.15 13.01
N ALA A 73 -6.26 4.95 12.18
CA ALA A 73 -5.17 4.46 11.35
C ALA A 73 -4.03 4.00 12.26
N GLU A 74 -3.41 2.88 11.90
CA GLU A 74 -2.14 2.42 12.46
C GLU A 74 -1.18 2.09 11.32
N LEU A 75 0.10 1.92 11.61
CA LEU A 75 1.04 1.42 10.61
C LEU A 75 0.69 -0.03 10.28
N SER A 76 0.66 -0.37 8.98
CA SER A 76 0.35 -1.71 8.50
C SER A 76 1.34 -2.75 9.03
N ASN A 77 2.61 -2.38 9.23
CA ASN A 77 3.64 -3.25 9.80
C ASN A 77 3.44 -3.59 11.29
N ALA A 78 2.51 -2.91 11.99
CA ALA A 78 2.12 -3.27 13.35
C ALA A 78 1.26 -4.55 13.37
N THR A 79 0.58 -4.85 12.26
CA THR A 79 -0.19 -6.10 12.08
C THR A 79 0.57 -7.11 11.22
N PHE A 80 1.17 -6.65 10.12
CA PHE A 80 1.88 -7.48 9.15
C PHE A 80 3.37 -7.15 9.16
N HIS A 81 4.10 -7.71 10.12
CA HIS A 81 5.48 -7.31 10.43
C HIS A 81 6.43 -7.38 9.22
N GLU A 82 6.23 -8.32 8.30
CA GLU A 82 7.06 -8.51 7.11
C GLU A 82 6.97 -7.34 6.12
N LEU A 83 5.96 -6.47 6.23
CA LEU A 83 5.88 -5.25 5.42
C LEU A 83 7.02 -4.28 5.75
N ASP A 84 7.58 -4.32 6.96
CA ASP A 84 8.76 -3.51 7.34
C ASP A 84 10.02 -3.93 6.55
N ASP A 85 10.19 -5.25 6.37
CA ASP A 85 11.27 -5.83 5.58
C ASP A 85 11.14 -5.50 4.08
N GLN A 86 9.94 -5.13 3.64
CA GLN A 86 9.58 -4.87 2.25
C GLN A 86 9.27 -3.39 1.97
N HIS A 87 9.79 -2.47 2.78
CA HIS A 87 9.60 -1.01 2.63
C HIS A 87 9.90 -0.45 1.22
N HIS A 88 10.67 -1.16 0.40
CA HIS A 88 10.98 -0.77 -0.99
C HIS A 88 9.83 -1.01 -1.97
N LEU A 89 8.86 -1.87 -1.65
CA LEU A 89 7.66 -2.14 -2.44
C LEU A 89 6.54 -1.09 -2.20
N GLY A 90 6.71 -0.21 -1.22
CA GLY A 90 5.81 0.92 -0.98
C GLY A 90 4.53 0.54 -0.23
N HIS A 91 3.49 0.11 -0.94
CA HIS A 91 2.11 0.00 -0.43
C HIS A 91 1.40 -1.22 -1.01
N VAL A 92 0.25 -1.58 -0.43
CA VAL A 92 -0.59 -2.69 -0.93
C VAL A 92 -1.44 -2.16 -2.09
N ASP A 93 -1.18 -2.67 -3.29
CA ASP A 93 -1.87 -2.22 -4.51
C ASP A 93 -3.23 -2.90 -4.68
N ALA A 94 -3.34 -4.16 -4.25
CA ALA A 94 -4.58 -4.92 -4.27
C ALA A 94 -4.58 -5.96 -3.15
N ALA A 95 -5.77 -6.33 -2.67
CA ALA A 95 -5.91 -7.36 -1.65
C ALA A 95 -7.25 -8.08 -1.79
N PHE A 96 -7.26 -9.36 -1.43
CA PHE A 96 -8.50 -10.11 -1.23
C PHE A 96 -8.27 -11.24 -0.22
N ARG A 97 -9.35 -11.80 0.34
CA ARG A 97 -9.34 -13.01 1.16
C ARG A 97 -9.92 -14.15 0.34
N ILE A 98 -9.42 -15.37 0.52
CA ILE A 98 -10.01 -16.57 -0.08
C ILE A 98 -11.08 -17.14 0.86
N ASP A 99 -12.34 -17.17 0.42
CA ASP A 99 -13.51 -17.73 1.09
C ASP A 99 -13.87 -19.13 0.53
N GLU A 100 -13.09 -19.68 -0.41
CA GLU A 100 -13.31 -21.02 -0.95
C GLU A 100 -13.04 -22.13 0.09
N HIS A 101 -14.11 -22.77 0.56
CA HIS A 101 -14.01 -23.89 1.49
C HIS A 101 -13.34 -25.12 0.86
N GLY A 102 -12.23 -25.57 1.45
CA GLY A 102 -11.50 -26.76 1.04
C GLY A 102 -10.29 -26.48 0.15
N ASP A 103 -10.04 -25.22 -0.21
CA ASP A 103 -8.75 -24.78 -0.70
C ASP A 103 -7.72 -24.78 0.44
N GLN A 104 -6.45 -25.02 0.09
CA GLN A 104 -5.36 -25.02 1.08
C GLN A 104 -5.10 -23.63 1.69
N TYR A 105 -5.57 -22.57 1.03
CA TYR A 105 -5.49 -21.18 1.44
C TYR A 105 -6.85 -20.62 1.88
N HIS A 106 -7.80 -21.47 2.28
CA HIS A 106 -9.05 -20.99 2.88
C HIS A 106 -8.77 -20.02 4.04
N ASP A 107 -9.53 -18.92 4.09
CA ASP A 107 -9.38 -17.78 5.02
C ASP A 107 -8.08 -16.99 4.92
N HIS A 108 -7.15 -17.35 4.01
CA HIS A 108 -5.92 -16.60 3.85
C HIS A 108 -6.19 -15.26 3.17
N VAL A 109 -5.43 -14.25 3.58
CA VAL A 109 -5.49 -12.91 3.00
C VAL A 109 -4.29 -12.72 2.08
N LEU A 110 -4.54 -12.32 0.84
CA LEU A 110 -3.52 -12.10 -0.16
C LEU A 110 -3.32 -10.61 -0.38
N PHE A 111 -2.06 -10.17 -0.35
CA PHE A 111 -1.66 -8.82 -0.72
C PHE A 111 -0.82 -8.84 -1.99
N PHE A 112 -1.09 -7.89 -2.87
CA PHE A 112 -0.33 -7.66 -4.10
C PHE A 112 0.41 -6.34 -3.96
N MET A 113 1.71 -6.37 -4.15
CA MET A 113 2.59 -5.19 -4.09
C MET A 113 3.59 -5.28 -5.23
N ASP A 114 3.54 -4.33 -6.15
CA ASP A 114 4.31 -4.32 -7.39
C ASP A 114 4.14 -5.64 -8.18
N ASP A 115 5.20 -6.46 -8.26
CA ASP A 115 5.21 -7.75 -8.95
C ASP A 115 5.08 -8.95 -7.99
N LYS A 116 4.84 -8.69 -6.70
CA LYS A 116 4.78 -9.71 -5.64
C LYS A 116 3.38 -9.98 -5.16
N VAL A 117 3.16 -11.23 -4.78
CA VAL A 117 2.05 -11.65 -3.94
C VAL A 117 2.58 -12.15 -2.60
N PHE A 118 1.91 -11.72 -1.54
CA PHE A 118 2.06 -12.17 -0.16
C PHE A 118 0.80 -12.94 0.20
N ILE A 119 0.94 -14.00 0.98
CA ILE A 119 -0.21 -14.77 1.50
C ILE A 119 -0.05 -14.86 3.01
N TYR A 120 -1.09 -14.46 3.73
CA TYR A 120 -1.10 -14.43 5.19
C TYR A 120 -2.13 -15.39 5.76
N ASP A 121 -1.75 -16.11 6.81
CA ASP A 121 -2.63 -16.90 7.69
C ASP A 121 -2.60 -16.29 9.10
N ASP A 122 -3.74 -15.78 9.57
CA ASP A 122 -3.88 -15.07 10.86
C ASP A 122 -2.74 -14.07 11.12
N HIS A 123 -2.50 -13.20 10.13
CA HIS A 123 -1.45 -12.16 10.09
C HIS A 123 0.00 -12.67 10.01
N ASN A 124 0.24 -13.98 9.88
CA ASN A 124 1.57 -14.55 9.69
C ASN A 124 1.83 -14.81 8.20
N LEU A 125 3.00 -14.40 7.69
CA LEU A 125 3.35 -14.65 6.29
C LEU A 125 3.59 -16.14 6.04
N GLU A 126 2.93 -16.67 5.01
CA GLU A 126 3.07 -18.06 4.60
C GLU A 126 4.49 -18.40 4.15
N LYS A 127 4.94 -19.62 4.48
CA LYS A 127 6.32 -20.01 4.24
C LYS A 127 6.63 -20.02 2.73
N GLY A 128 7.65 -19.26 2.35
CA GLY A 128 8.11 -19.17 0.96
C GLY A 128 7.41 -18.09 0.14
N PHE A 129 6.63 -17.23 0.79
CA PHE A 129 6.20 -15.94 0.26
C PHE A 129 7.11 -14.81 0.77
N PRO A 130 7.16 -13.64 0.10
CA PRO A 130 6.45 -13.32 -1.14
C PRO A 130 6.95 -14.08 -2.38
N LYS A 131 6.09 -14.20 -3.39
CA LYS A 131 6.41 -14.78 -4.71
C LYS A 131 6.06 -13.82 -5.83
N GLU A 132 6.62 -14.03 -7.00
CA GLU A 132 6.18 -13.35 -8.24
C GLU A 132 4.70 -13.64 -8.51
N ILE A 133 3.92 -12.61 -8.81
CA ILE A 133 2.50 -12.73 -9.20
C ILE A 133 2.36 -13.74 -10.34
N ARG A 134 3.18 -13.60 -11.39
CA ARG A 134 3.15 -14.51 -12.56
C ARG A 134 3.48 -15.96 -12.23
N GLY A 135 4.17 -16.21 -11.12
CA GLY A 135 4.51 -17.55 -10.66
C GLY A 135 3.34 -18.24 -9.95
N VAL A 136 2.44 -17.48 -9.33
CA VAL A 136 1.28 -17.98 -8.59
C VAL A 136 0.00 -17.88 -9.44
N PHE A 137 -0.16 -16.79 -10.17
CA PHE A 137 -1.27 -16.46 -11.05
C PHE A 137 -0.75 -16.22 -12.49
N PRO A 138 -0.56 -17.29 -13.29
CA PRO A 138 -0.08 -17.15 -14.65
C PRO A 138 -1.01 -16.30 -15.51
N GLY A 139 -0.46 -15.28 -16.18
CA GLY A 139 -1.22 -14.39 -17.07
C GLY A 139 -1.68 -13.08 -16.40
N ILE A 140 -1.63 -12.99 -15.07
CA ILE A 140 -1.97 -11.77 -14.33
C ILE A 140 -0.79 -10.77 -14.37
N PRO A 141 -1.04 -9.48 -14.65
CA PRO A 141 0.02 -8.46 -14.67
C PRO A 141 0.47 -8.07 -13.25
N SER A 142 1.64 -7.42 -13.16
CA SER A 142 2.08 -6.71 -11.95
C SER A 142 1.38 -5.35 -11.80
N HIS A 143 1.54 -4.66 -10.68
CA HIS A 143 0.96 -3.35 -10.36
C HIS A 143 -0.54 -3.34 -10.67
N LEU A 144 -1.27 -4.16 -9.91
CA LEU A 144 -2.72 -4.29 -10.00
C LEU A 144 -3.37 -3.10 -9.31
N ASP A 145 -4.55 -2.67 -9.75
CA ASP A 145 -5.30 -1.59 -9.08
C ASP A 145 -6.32 -2.14 -8.08
N ALA A 146 -6.76 -3.39 -8.27
CA ALA A 146 -7.66 -4.08 -7.36
C ALA A 146 -7.67 -5.59 -7.63
N ALA A 147 -8.12 -6.35 -6.63
CA ALA A 147 -8.43 -7.76 -6.75
C ALA A 147 -9.66 -8.06 -5.89
N VAL A 148 -10.53 -8.97 -6.34
CA VAL A 148 -11.70 -9.39 -5.57
C VAL A 148 -11.98 -10.86 -5.85
N GLU A 149 -12.22 -11.62 -4.79
CA GLU A 149 -12.74 -12.98 -4.93
C GLU A 149 -14.17 -12.94 -5.46
N CYS A 150 -14.50 -13.89 -6.33
CA CYS A 150 -15.85 -14.13 -6.80
C CYS A 150 -16.19 -15.61 -6.60
N PRO A 151 -16.89 -15.95 -5.49
CA PRO A 151 -17.27 -17.33 -5.23
C PRO A 151 -18.32 -17.79 -6.23
N LYS A 152 -18.46 -19.11 -6.41
CA LYS A 152 -19.39 -19.74 -7.36
C LYS A 152 -20.87 -19.41 -7.12
N ASP A 153 -21.24 -18.99 -5.92
CA ASP A 153 -22.61 -18.53 -5.65
C ASP A 153 -22.91 -17.19 -6.33
N GLU A 154 -21.87 -16.44 -6.73
CA GLU A 154 -21.95 -15.14 -7.42
C GLU A 154 -21.39 -15.18 -8.85
N CYS A 155 -20.37 -16.00 -9.12
CA CYS A 155 -19.72 -16.21 -10.42
C CYS A 155 -20.00 -17.61 -11.01
N GLU A 156 -19.66 -17.83 -12.29
CA GLU A 156 -19.84 -19.16 -12.94
C GLU A 156 -19.04 -20.28 -12.24
N THR A 157 -17.87 -19.92 -11.69
CA THR A 157 -16.95 -20.75 -10.92
C THR A 157 -16.33 -19.90 -9.82
N ASP A 158 -15.76 -20.55 -8.80
CA ASP A 158 -14.87 -19.89 -7.85
C ASP A 158 -13.70 -19.27 -8.64
N SER A 159 -13.52 -17.96 -8.51
CA SER A 159 -12.60 -17.18 -9.34
C SER A 159 -12.13 -15.95 -8.61
N VAL A 160 -11.07 -15.32 -9.12
CA VAL A 160 -10.59 -14.03 -8.62
C VAL A 160 -10.53 -13.07 -9.79
N LEU A 161 -11.16 -11.90 -9.64
CA LEU A 161 -11.11 -10.84 -10.63
C LEU A 161 -9.98 -9.88 -10.26
N PHE A 162 -9.05 -9.67 -11.18
CA PHE A 162 -7.96 -8.71 -11.05
C PHE A 162 -8.18 -7.53 -11.98
N PHE A 163 -7.83 -6.33 -11.54
CA PHE A 163 -8.02 -5.10 -12.29
C PHE A 163 -6.70 -4.38 -12.52
N LYS A 164 -6.49 -3.87 -13.73
CA LYS A 164 -5.37 -2.98 -14.07
C LYS A 164 -5.75 -2.02 -15.20
N GLY A 165 -5.76 -0.73 -14.89
CA GLY A 165 -6.32 0.33 -15.71
C GLY A 165 -7.77 0.00 -16.06
N GLU A 166 -8.05 -0.01 -17.37
CA GLU A 166 -9.37 -0.36 -17.90
C GLU A 166 -9.57 -1.86 -18.13
N TYR A 167 -8.58 -2.70 -17.78
CA TYR A 167 -8.58 -4.13 -18.04
C TYR A 167 -8.94 -4.95 -16.80
N GLN A 168 -9.72 -6.00 -17.04
CA GLN A 168 -10.05 -7.03 -16.06
C GLN A 168 -9.43 -8.37 -16.50
N TYR A 169 -8.94 -9.14 -15.53
CA TYR A 169 -8.36 -10.47 -15.69
C TYR A 169 -9.05 -11.44 -14.72
N ALA A 170 -9.16 -12.71 -15.09
CA ALA A 170 -9.70 -13.80 -14.28
C ALA A 170 -8.99 -15.11 -14.65
#